data_AF-A0A5C5U3A7-F1
#
_entry.id   AF-A0A5C5U3A7-F1
#
_cell.length_a   1.000
_cell.length_b   1.000
_cell.length_c   1.000
_cell.angle_alpha   90.00
_cell.angle_beta   90.00
_cell.angle_gamma   90.00
#
_symmetry.space_group_name_H-M   'P 1'
#
loop_
_entity.id
_entity.type
_entity.pdbx_description
1 polymer ?
#
loop_
_entity_poly.entity_id
_entity_poly.type
_entity_poly.pdbx_seq_one_letter_code
_entity_poly.pdbx_strand_id
1 'polypeptide(L)'
;MLPTEGGLRVIVLRRIPETGFLRLHQIIGCPARNGKPAIPAIIPVSRSTWWAGVKSGRYPQPVRSLGQRITAWRVEDILRLLDEAGEAGRQPIRHRSLDP
;
A
#
# COMPACT_ATOMS: atom_id res chain seq x y z
N MET A 1 27.41 -10.61 13.27
CA MET A 1 27.64 -9.16 13.12
C MET A 1 26.88 -8.73 11.87
N LEU A 2 26.00 -7.74 12.01
CA LEU A 2 24.78 -7.50 11.22
C LEU A 2 24.99 -7.40 9.68
N PRO A 3 24.11 -7.97 8.84
CA PRO A 3 24.00 -7.54 7.45
C PRO A 3 23.24 -6.21 7.39
N THR A 4 23.94 -5.15 7.02
CA THR A 4 23.41 -3.80 6.76
C THR A 4 22.98 -3.69 5.31
N GLU A 5 21.94 -4.42 4.90
CA GLU A 5 21.41 -4.39 3.53
C GLU A 5 19.89 -4.20 3.60
N GLY A 6 19.47 -2.96 3.88
CA GLY A 6 18.05 -2.58 3.96
C GLY A 6 17.82 -1.09 3.73
N GLY A 7 18.76 -0.43 3.04
CA GLY A 7 18.64 0.95 2.61
C GLY A 7 17.64 1.06 1.47
N LEU A 8 16.77 2.07 1.57
CA LEU A 8 15.68 2.43 0.64
C LEU A 8 14.32 1.76 0.93
N ARG A 9 13.87 1.77 2.18
CA ARG A 9 12.42 1.81 2.44
C ARG A 9 11.91 3.18 1.99
N VAL A 10 11.22 3.16 0.85
CA VAL A 10 10.59 4.29 0.16
C VAL A 10 10.11 5.38 1.11
N ILE A 11 10.51 6.61 0.79
CA ILE A 11 10.36 7.82 1.58
C ILE A 11 8.88 8.20 1.73
N VAL A 12 8.51 8.73 2.91
CA VAL A 12 7.30 9.55 3.24
C VAL A 12 6.02 8.72 3.56
N LEU A 13 5.27 8.80 4.70
CA LEU A 13 5.20 9.63 5.90
C LEU A 13 4.29 8.93 6.97
N ARG A 14 4.67 9.03 8.25
CA ARG A 14 3.91 8.72 9.50
C ARG A 14 3.72 7.24 9.90
N ARG A 15 3.88 6.99 11.21
CA ARG A 15 3.76 5.68 11.89
C ARG A 15 2.46 4.98 11.48
N ILE A 16 2.55 4.04 10.55
CA ILE A 16 1.56 2.98 10.44
C ILE A 16 1.78 2.11 11.68
N PRO A 17 0.76 1.90 12.54
CA PRO A 17 0.91 1.02 13.68
C PRO A 17 1.26 -0.39 13.18
N GLU A 18 2.12 -1.13 13.89
CA GLU A 18 2.59 -2.46 13.45
C GLU A 18 1.45 -3.47 13.27
N THR A 19 0.32 -3.23 13.95
CA THR A 19 -0.89 -4.06 13.88
C THR A 19 -2.14 -3.18 13.90
N GLY A 20 -3.26 -3.74 13.45
CA GLY A 20 -4.57 -3.10 13.54
C GLY A 20 -5.30 -3.04 12.21
N PHE A 21 -6.14 -2.01 12.06
CA PHE A 21 -7.01 -1.87 10.90
C PHE A 21 -6.96 -0.48 10.29
N LEU A 22 -6.87 -0.42 8.96
CA LEU A 22 -6.92 0.80 8.17
C LEU A 22 -8.26 0.93 7.45
N ARG A 23 -8.77 2.15 7.38
CA ARG A 23 -9.93 2.51 6.56
C ARG A 23 -9.46 2.94 5.18
N LEU A 24 -10.37 2.85 4.20
CA LEU A 24 -10.08 3.20 2.81
C LEU A 24 -9.38 4.58 2.67
N HIS A 25 -9.89 5.63 3.33
CA HIS A 25 -9.31 6.97 3.23
C HIS A 25 -7.89 7.09 3.81
N GLN A 26 -7.47 6.18 4.68
CA GLN A 26 -6.09 6.12 5.17
C GLN A 26 -5.17 5.42 4.16
N ILE A 27 -5.72 4.50 3.37
CA ILE A 27 -4.97 3.77 2.34
C ILE A 27 -4.77 4.63 1.10
N ILE A 28 -5.87 5.14 0.53
CA ILE A 28 -5.84 5.91 -0.73
C ILE A 28 -5.61 7.41 -0.53
N GLY A 29 -5.55 7.86 0.72
CA GLY A 29 -5.46 9.27 1.08
C GLY A 29 -6.74 10.06 0.82
N CYS A 30 -6.74 11.31 1.26
CA CYS A 30 -7.76 12.29 0.89
C CYS A 30 -7.14 13.70 0.80
N PRO A 31 -7.51 14.49 -0.21
CA PRO A 31 -7.05 15.88 -0.29
C PRO A 31 -7.62 16.72 0.86
N ALA A 32 -6.96 17.84 1.16
CA ALA A 32 -7.46 18.80 2.14
C ALA A 32 -8.82 19.34 1.68
N ARG A 33 -9.81 19.36 2.59
CA ARG A 33 -11.18 19.79 2.27
C ARG A 33 -11.86 20.41 3.47
N ASN A 34 -12.58 21.52 3.27
CA ASN A 34 -13.41 22.19 4.28
C ASN A 34 -12.68 22.40 5.62
N GLY A 35 -11.47 22.96 5.58
CA GLY A 35 -10.65 23.20 6.78
C GLY A 35 -10.02 21.96 7.41
N LYS A 36 -10.18 20.77 6.82
CA LYS A 36 -9.52 19.53 7.27
C LYS A 36 -8.21 19.32 6.52
N PRO A 37 -7.12 18.91 7.21
CA PRO A 37 -5.84 18.65 6.58
C PRO A 37 -5.93 17.47 5.61
N ALA A 38 -5.07 17.49 4.58
CA ALA A 38 -4.94 16.35 3.67
C ALA A 38 -4.43 15.12 4.43
N ILE A 39 -4.97 13.95 4.11
CA ILE A 39 -4.43 12.67 4.52
C ILE A 39 -3.58 12.15 3.37
N PRO A 40 -2.25 11.99 3.54
CA PRO A 40 -1.40 11.41 2.50
C PRO A 40 -1.81 9.96 2.23
N ALA A 41 -1.74 9.56 0.96
CA ALA A 41 -2.04 8.20 0.55
C ALA A 41 -0.85 7.27 0.83
N ILE A 42 -1.13 6.07 1.33
CA ILE A 42 -0.16 4.97 1.37
C ILE A 42 -0.02 4.38 -0.04
N ILE A 43 -1.15 4.17 -0.72
CA ILE A 43 -1.21 3.70 -2.09
C ILE A 43 -2.02 4.73 -2.89
N PRO A 44 -1.37 5.60 -3.68
CA PRO A 44 -2.00 6.75 -4.33
C PRO A 44 -2.83 6.32 -5.56
N VAL A 45 -3.92 5.60 -5.33
CA VAL A 45 -4.88 5.18 -6.36
C VAL A 45 -6.26 5.73 -6.07
N SER A 46 -7.09 5.88 -7.10
CA SER A 46 -8.46 6.32 -6.91
C SER A 46 -9.29 5.27 -6.14
N ARG A 47 -10.38 5.72 -5.51
CA ARG A 47 -11.33 4.84 -4.83
C ARG A 47 -11.88 3.74 -5.75
N SER A 48 -12.25 4.09 -6.98
CA SER A 48 -12.80 3.13 -7.94
C SER A 48 -11.75 2.10 -8.35
N THR A 49 -10.50 2.54 -8.56
CA THR A 49 -9.36 1.65 -8.83
C THR A 49 -9.15 0.68 -7.68
N TRP A 50 -9.19 1.15 -6.43
CA TRP A 50 -9.07 0.30 -5.25
C TRP A 50 -10.18 -0.77 -5.22
N TRP A 51 -11.44 -0.39 -5.35
CA TRP A 51 -12.53 -1.37 -5.32
C TRP A 51 -12.50 -2.35 -6.49
N ALA A 52 -12.11 -1.90 -7.69
CA ALA A 52 -11.93 -2.77 -8.85
C ALA A 52 -10.82 -3.80 -8.59
N GLY A 53 -9.69 -3.37 -8.03
CA GLY A 53 -8.59 -4.27 -7.67
C GLY A 53 -8.93 -5.23 -6.53
N VAL A 54 -9.74 -4.81 -5.55
CA VAL A 54 -10.28 -5.71 -4.52
C VAL A 54 -11.18 -6.77 -5.18
N LYS A 55 -12.08 -6.37 -6.09
CA LYS A 55 -12.95 -7.30 -6.82
C LYS A 55 -12.16 -8.27 -7.72
N SER A 56 -11.07 -7.81 -8.33
CA SER A 56 -10.22 -8.64 -9.20
C SER A 56 -9.17 -9.46 -8.44
N GLY A 57 -9.09 -9.35 -7.11
CA GLY A 57 -8.09 -10.04 -6.29
C GLY A 57 -6.67 -9.45 -6.34
N ARG A 58 -6.49 -8.27 -6.94
CA ARG A 58 -5.21 -7.54 -6.98
C ARG A 58 -4.89 -6.86 -5.64
N TYR A 59 -5.91 -6.45 -4.90
CA TYR A 59 -5.76 -5.81 -3.60
C TYR A 59 -6.38 -6.68 -2.49
N PRO A 60 -5.92 -6.54 -1.24
CA PRO A 60 -6.41 -7.38 -0.15
C PRO A 60 -7.91 -7.19 0.09
N GLN A 61 -8.57 -8.27 0.52
CA GLN A 61 -9.99 -8.25 0.83
C GLN A 61 -10.26 -7.47 2.12
N PRO A 62 -11.37 -6.72 2.20
CA PRO A 62 -11.72 -6.01 3.42
C PRO A 62 -12.21 -6.97 4.50
N VAL A 63 -11.79 -6.70 5.72
CA VAL A 63 -12.30 -7.30 6.95
C VAL A 63 -13.59 -6.61 7.37
N ARG A 64 -14.63 -7.40 7.64
CA ARG A 64 -15.96 -6.95 8.09
C ARG A 64 -16.29 -7.33 9.54
N SER A 65 -15.37 -7.96 10.26
CA SER A 65 -15.58 -8.41 11.64
C SER A 65 -15.76 -7.27 12.65
N LEU A 66 -15.43 -6.02 12.28
CA LEU A 66 -15.58 -4.84 13.13
C LEU A 66 -17.02 -4.32 13.20
N GLY A 67 -17.92 -4.74 12.30
CA GLY A 67 -19.32 -4.36 12.31
C GLY A 67 -19.97 -4.41 10.93
N GLN A 68 -21.31 -4.52 10.90
CA GLN A 68 -22.08 -4.78 9.68
C GLN A 68 -21.91 -3.72 8.56
N ARG A 69 -21.51 -2.50 8.91
CA ARG A 69 -21.27 -1.37 7.98
C ARG A 69 -19.81 -0.88 8.00
N ILE A 70 -18.91 -1.68 8.57
CA ILE A 70 -17.50 -1.33 8.69
C ILE A 70 -16.69 -2.14 7.69
N THR A 71 -16.03 -1.41 6.80
CA THR A 71 -15.02 -1.95 5.90
C THR A 71 -13.66 -1.45 6.37
N ALA A 72 -12.78 -2.38 6.74
CA ALA A 72 -11.40 -2.07 7.07
C ALA A 72 -10.46 -3.11 6.47
N TRP A 73 -9.17 -2.81 6.44
CA TRP A 73 -8.13 -3.70 5.98
C TRP A 73 -7.12 -3.89 7.09
N ARG A 74 -6.56 -5.09 7.21
CA ARG A 74 -5.45 -5.35 8.12
C ARG A 74 -4.23 -4.57 7.67
N VAL A 75 -3.49 -4.00 8.62
CA VAL A 75 -2.24 -3.31 8.29
C VAL A 75 -1.27 -4.27 7.61
N GLU A 76 -1.19 -5.50 8.10
CA GLU A 76 -0.25 -6.52 7.64
C GLU A 76 -0.45 -6.85 6.17
N ASP A 77 -1.70 -6.93 5.71
CA ASP A 77 -2.03 -7.20 4.30
C ASP A 77 -1.64 -6.02 3.39
N ILE A 78 -1.78 -4.79 3.87
CA ILE A 78 -1.36 -3.58 3.14
C ILE A 78 0.17 -3.50 3.06
N LEU A 79 0.87 -3.84 4.14
CA LEU A 79 2.33 -3.88 4.14
C LEU A 79 2.88 -4.96 3.19
N ARG A 80 2.26 -6.14 3.14
CA ARG A 80 2.62 -7.20 2.18
C ARG A 80 2.44 -6.72 0.74
N LEU A 81 1.32 -6.06 0.43
CA LEU A 81 1.08 -5.50 -0.90
C LEU A 81 2.15 -4.48 -1.31
N LEU A 82 2.61 -3.63 -0.38
CA LEU A 82 3.68 -2.67 -0.64
C LEU A 82 5.02 -3.36 -0.91
N ASP A 83 5.33 -4.42 -0.17
CA ASP A 83 6.54 -5.21 -0.34
C ASP A 83 6.55 -5.89 -1.72
N GLU A 84 5.45 -6.54 -2.09
CA GLU A 84 5.26 -7.15 -3.42
C GLU A 84 5.36 -6.12 -4.56
N ALA A 85 4.77 -4.93 -4.36
CA ALA A 85 4.85 -3.84 -5.34
C ALA A 85 6.27 -3.27 -5.48
N GLY A 86 7.06 -3.24 -4.39
CA GLY A 86 8.45 -2.83 -4.41
C GLY A 86 9.36 -3.81 -5.14
N GLU A 87 9.15 -5.11 -4.94
CA GLU A 87 9.91 -6.18 -5.60
C GLU A 87 9.58 -6.29 -7.10
N ALA A 88 8.34 -6.03 -7.51
CA ALA A 88 7.96 -5.98 -8.93
C ALA A 88 8.71 -4.89 -9.72
N GLY A 89 9.16 -3.82 -9.05
CA GLY A 89 10.01 -2.77 -9.62
C GLY A 89 11.50 -3.13 -9.69
N ARG A 90 11.94 -4.14 -8.93
CA ARG A 90 13.30 -4.68 -8.93
C ARG A 90 13.42 -5.86 -9.91
N GLN A 91 12.82 -5.74 -11.10
CA GLN A 91 13.24 -6.61 -12.20
C GLN A 91 14.72 -6.30 -12.49
N PRO A 92 15.63 -7.28 -12.45
CA PRO A 92 17.01 -7.04 -12.83
C PRO A 92 16.97 -6.50 -14.26
N ILE A 93 17.66 -5.38 -14.47
CA ILE A 93 17.89 -4.78 -15.79
C ILE A 93 18.30 -5.96 -16.68
N ARG A 94 17.40 -6.43 -17.54
CA ARG A 94 17.74 -7.50 -18.47
C ARG A 94 18.83 -6.91 -19.32
N HIS A 95 20.07 -7.30 -19.04
CA HIS A 95 21.23 -6.97 -19.85
C HIS A 95 20.83 -7.40 -21.25
N ARG A 96 20.48 -6.42 -22.10
CA ARG A 96 20.21 -6.69 -23.51
C ARG A 96 21.49 -7.33 -24.00
N SER A 97 21.44 -8.62 -24.29
CA SER A 97 22.49 -9.33 -24.99
C SER A 97 22.79 -8.48 -26.22
N LEU A 98 23.95 -7.83 -26.23
CA LEU A 98 24.56 -7.41 -27.47
C LEU A 98 25.02 -8.72 -28.07
N ASP A 99 24.17 -9.33 -28.89
CA ASP A 99 24.63 -10.41 -29.73
C ASP A 99 25.63 -9.81 -30.74
N PRO A 100 26.74 -10.53 -31.01
CA PRO A 100 27.97 -9.99 -31.59
C PRO A 100 27.86 -9.49 -33.03
#